data_AF-A0A8T2R0K8-F1
#
_entry.id   AF-A0A8T2R0K8-F1
#
_cell.length_a   1.000
_cell.length_b   1.000
_cell.length_c   1.000
_cell.angle_alpha   90.00
_cell.angle_beta   90.00
_cell.angle_gamma   90.00
#
_symmetry.space_group_name_H-M   'P 1'
#
loop_
_entity.id
_entity.type
_entity.pdbx_description
1 polymer ?
#
loop_
_entity_poly.entity_id
_entity_poly.type
_entity_poly.pdbx_seq_one_letter_code
_entity_poly.pdbx_strand_id
1 'polypeptide(L)'
;MFNVLERVARVDPKYTDIVLLENYAAFQNNLYELANAVPALGRFYHIASDQYEQARVRYISSIINHFEKLFQFGQKVENMLYTVPPEEVPSTYGLTRGEMRKLVKGCLSGVEKHVMSMYKRMQRQISSEELLPSLWDKCKDDFLDKYEALEALLAKCYSGETLVPSSKEMAGLFKNMY
;
A
#
# COMPACT_ATOMS: atom_id res chain seq x y z
N MET A 1 18.33 15.31 17.29
CA MET A 1 16.88 15.51 17.14
C MET A 1 16.22 14.26 16.56
N PHE A 2 16.45 13.91 15.28
CA PHE A 2 15.82 12.74 14.64
C PHE A 2 16.10 11.40 15.35
N ASN A 3 17.32 11.17 15.85
CA ASN A 3 17.61 9.96 16.64
C ASN A 3 16.74 9.80 17.90
N VAL A 4 16.28 10.90 18.50
CA VAL A 4 15.37 10.84 19.65
C VAL A 4 13.96 10.47 19.18
N LEU A 5 13.49 11.08 18.09
CA LEU A 5 12.21 10.73 17.46
C LEU A 5 12.17 9.25 17.08
N GLU A 6 13.21 8.74 16.42
CA GLU A 6 13.33 7.32 16.04
C GLU A 6 13.26 6.39 17.26
N ARG A 7 13.87 6.78 18.39
CA ARG A 7 13.80 6.00 19.64
C ARG A 7 12.40 6.04 20.25
N VAL A 8 11.75 7.21 20.26
CA VAL A 8 10.38 7.37 20.79
C VAL A 8 9.39 6.57 19.95
N ALA A 9 9.49 6.63 18.62
CA ALA A 9 8.61 5.91 17.72
C ALA A 9 8.67 4.38 17.92
N ARG A 10 9.82 3.85 18.35
CA ARG A 10 10.01 2.42 18.63
C ARG A 10 9.47 1.95 19.98
N VAL A 11 9.01 2.85 20.85
CA VAL A 11 8.43 2.49 22.15
C VAL A 11 7.16 1.64 21.96
N ASP A 12 6.34 1.97 20.95
CA ASP A 12 5.24 1.14 20.50
C ASP A 12 5.39 0.80 19.00
N PRO A 13 5.87 -0.41 18.67
CA PRO A 13 6.06 -0.87 17.30
C PRO A 13 4.81 -0.76 16.41
N LYS A 14 3.62 -0.79 17.00
CA LYS A 14 2.35 -0.70 16.26
C LYS A 14 2.14 0.68 15.63
N TYR A 15 2.69 1.73 16.24
CA TYR A 15 2.49 3.12 15.80
C TYR A 15 3.76 3.77 15.26
N THR A 16 4.87 3.02 15.18
CA THR A 16 6.18 3.55 14.76
C THR A 16 6.09 4.36 13.46
N ASP A 17 5.52 3.80 12.40
CA ASP A 17 5.47 4.50 11.12
C ASP A 17 4.55 5.73 11.14
N ILE A 18 3.45 5.71 11.91
CA ILE A 18 2.55 6.87 12.05
C ILE A 18 3.26 8.00 12.79
N VAL A 19 3.91 7.68 13.91
CA VAL A 19 4.66 8.66 14.72
C VAL A 19 5.76 9.29 13.87
N LEU A 20 6.52 8.49 13.12
CA LEU A 20 7.57 9.01 12.24
C LEU A 20 6.97 9.86 11.12
N LEU A 21 5.94 9.37 10.45
CA LEU A 21 5.29 10.05 9.33
C LEU A 21 4.78 11.44 9.73
N GLU A 22 3.97 11.54 10.78
CA GLU A 22 3.38 12.83 11.19
C GLU A 22 4.44 13.82 11.68
N ASN A 23 5.43 13.34 12.44
CA ASN A 23 6.49 14.21 12.95
C ASN A 23 7.41 14.69 11.83
N TYR A 24 7.81 13.83 10.89
CA TYR A 24 8.64 14.25 9.76
C TYR A 24 7.89 15.18 8.80
N ALA A 25 6.59 14.97 8.59
CA ALA A 25 5.75 15.92 7.85
C ALA A 25 5.72 17.30 8.54
N ALA A 26 5.53 17.32 9.87
CA ALA A 26 5.61 18.56 10.64
C ALA A 26 6.99 19.22 10.53
N PHE A 27 8.08 18.44 10.58
CA PHE A 27 9.43 18.98 10.38
C PHE A 27 9.61 19.61 9.00
N GLN A 28 9.19 18.94 7.93
CA GLN A 28 9.28 19.48 6.57
C GLN A 28 8.51 20.78 6.42
N ASN A 29 7.24 20.79 6.83
CA ASN A 29 6.36 21.96 6.68
C ASN A 29 6.92 23.17 7.43
N ASN A 30 7.43 22.97 8.65
CA ASN A 30 8.01 24.04 9.45
C ASN A 30 9.41 24.46 9.00
N LEU A 31 10.20 23.56 8.39
CA LEU A 31 11.57 23.85 7.96
C LEU A 31 11.65 24.37 6.52
N TYR A 32 10.61 24.22 5.70
CA TYR A 32 10.68 24.56 4.28
C TYR A 32 11.12 26.01 4.01
N GLU A 33 10.41 27.00 4.58
CA GLU A 33 10.77 28.41 4.39
C GLU A 33 12.11 28.74 5.05
N LEU A 34 12.37 28.19 6.24
CA LEU A 34 13.62 28.40 6.98
C LEU A 34 14.84 27.83 6.25
N ALA A 35 14.70 26.69 5.58
CA ALA A 35 15.75 26.07 4.79
C ALA A 35 16.12 26.90 3.55
N ASN A 36 15.13 27.57 2.96
CA ASN A 36 15.35 28.49 1.84
C ASN A 36 16.08 29.78 2.28
N ALA A 37 15.81 30.26 3.50
CA ALA A 37 16.47 31.44 4.05
C ALA A 37 17.84 31.14 4.69
N VAL A 38 18.01 29.94 5.25
CA VAL A 38 19.21 29.55 6.02
C VAL A 38 19.75 28.21 5.48
N PRO A 39 20.77 28.23 4.60
CA PRO A 39 21.29 27.03 3.94
C PRO A 39 21.72 25.90 4.89
N ALA A 40 22.20 26.23 6.09
CA ALA A 40 22.58 25.25 7.11
C ALA A 40 21.40 24.35 7.57
N LEU A 41 20.15 24.81 7.38
CA LEU A 41 18.94 24.06 7.70
C LEU A 41 18.49 23.13 6.57
N GLY A 42 18.94 23.36 5.33
CA GLY A 42 18.57 22.55 4.16
C GLY A 42 18.83 21.06 4.34
N ARG A 43 19.97 20.69 4.95
CA ARG A 43 20.26 19.27 5.24
C ARG A 43 19.20 18.60 6.13
N PHE A 44 18.64 19.33 7.09
CA PHE A 44 17.65 18.77 8.02
C PHE A 44 16.30 18.64 7.35
N TYR A 45 15.94 19.59 6.49
CA TYR A 45 14.78 19.49 5.62
C TYR A 45 14.88 18.24 4.72
N HIS A 46 16.00 18.02 4.05
CA HIS A 46 16.19 16.84 3.19
C HIS A 46 16.10 15.53 3.97
N ILE A 47 16.76 15.42 5.13
CA ILE A 47 16.65 14.22 5.97
C ILE A 47 15.20 13.99 6.41
N ALA A 48 14.47 15.03 6.83
CA ALA A 48 13.07 14.90 7.17
C ALA A 48 12.21 14.50 5.96
N SER A 49 12.53 15.00 4.77
CA SER A 49 11.95 14.60 3.47
C SER A 49 12.05 13.10 3.25
N ASP A 50 13.28 12.59 3.29
CA ASP A 50 13.58 11.19 3.00
C ASP A 50 12.96 10.26 4.05
N GLN A 51 13.02 10.64 5.33
CA GLN A 51 12.49 9.80 6.40
C GLN A 51 10.95 9.77 6.42
N TYR A 52 10.28 10.87 6.08
CA TYR A 52 8.84 10.89 5.85
C TYR A 52 8.46 9.96 4.72
N GLU A 53 9.16 10.03 3.58
CA GLU A 53 8.83 9.21 2.41
C GLU A 53 8.94 7.72 2.75
N GLN A 54 10.01 7.33 3.44
CA GLN A 54 10.18 5.96 3.91
C GLN A 54 9.08 5.53 4.89
N ALA A 55 8.71 6.38 5.86
CA ALA A 55 7.63 6.09 6.79
C ALA A 55 6.27 6.01 6.09
N ARG A 56 6.02 6.87 5.09
CA ARG A 56 4.84 6.87 4.24
C ARG A 56 4.69 5.57 3.47
N VAL A 57 5.73 5.12 2.78
CA VAL A 57 5.72 3.86 2.02
C VAL A 57 5.42 2.67 2.93
N ARG A 58 6.07 2.59 4.10
CA ARG A 58 5.82 1.51 5.07
C ARG A 58 4.41 1.57 5.64
N TYR A 59 3.94 2.75 6.03
CA TYR A 59 2.60 2.95 6.57
C TYR A 59 1.52 2.55 5.55
N ILE A 60 1.58 3.08 4.33
CA ILE A 60 0.63 2.76 3.25
C ILE A 60 0.66 1.26 2.93
N SER A 61 1.84 0.66 2.85
CA SER A 61 1.96 -0.80 2.67
C SER A 61 1.25 -1.56 3.80
N SER A 62 1.37 -1.09 5.05
CA SER A 62 0.68 -1.71 6.20
C SER A 62 -0.86 -1.60 6.13
N ILE A 63 -1.39 -0.57 5.46
CA ILE A 63 -2.82 -0.40 5.21
C ILE A 63 -3.28 -1.38 4.11
N ILE A 64 -2.52 -1.45 3.02
CA ILE A 64 -2.78 -2.33 1.86
C ILE A 64 -2.67 -3.81 2.23
N ASN A 65 -1.83 -4.18 3.21
CA ASN A 65 -1.66 -5.55 3.70
C ASN A 65 -2.96 -6.23 4.17
N HIS A 66 -4.08 -5.52 4.27
CA HIS A 66 -5.39 -6.16 4.35
C HIS A 66 -5.65 -7.18 3.22
N PHE A 67 -5.07 -6.98 2.04
CA PHE A 67 -5.15 -7.87 0.88
C PHE A 67 -3.91 -8.74 0.69
N GLU A 68 -3.09 -8.91 1.73
CA GLU A 68 -1.80 -9.60 1.65
C GLU A 68 -1.91 -11.00 1.02
N LYS A 69 -2.93 -11.79 1.37
CA LYS A 69 -3.12 -13.14 0.79
C LYS A 69 -3.30 -13.12 -0.73
N LEU A 70 -3.96 -12.08 -1.25
CA LEU A 70 -4.19 -11.89 -2.68
C LEU A 70 -2.86 -11.58 -3.39
N PHE A 71 -2.08 -10.64 -2.86
CA PHE A 71 -0.79 -10.28 -3.45
C PHE A 71 0.28 -11.35 -3.27
N GLN A 72 0.28 -12.09 -2.16
CA GLN A 72 1.15 -13.25 -1.97
C GLN A 72 0.84 -14.36 -2.99
N PHE A 73 -0.42 -14.55 -3.37
CA PHE A 73 -0.78 -15.46 -4.45
C PHE A 73 -0.19 -15.00 -5.78
N GLY A 74 -0.34 -13.71 -6.12
CA GLY A 74 0.32 -13.09 -7.28
C GLY A 74 1.83 -13.32 -7.29
N GLN A 75 2.51 -13.09 -6.18
CA GLN A 75 3.96 -13.33 -6.07
C GLN A 75 4.34 -14.79 -6.32
N LYS A 76 3.52 -15.75 -5.86
CA LYS A 76 3.77 -17.17 -6.13
C LYS A 76 3.61 -17.50 -7.62
N VAL A 77 2.61 -16.91 -8.28
CA VAL A 77 2.42 -17.04 -9.73
C VAL A 77 3.61 -16.44 -10.48
N GLU A 78 4.03 -15.23 -10.13
CA GLU A 78 5.18 -14.57 -10.73
C GLU A 78 6.47 -15.38 -10.54
N ASN A 79 6.69 -15.92 -9.34
CA ASN A 79 7.85 -16.77 -9.07
C ASN A 79 7.81 -18.08 -9.87
N MET A 80 6.64 -18.64 -10.14
CA MET A 80 6.49 -19.85 -10.94
C MET A 80 6.86 -19.63 -12.41
N LEU A 81 6.65 -18.41 -12.93
CA LEU A 81 6.98 -18.04 -14.31
C LEU A 81 8.48 -18.05 -14.63
N TYR A 82 9.36 -18.09 -13.62
CA TYR A 82 10.79 -18.30 -13.84
C TYR A 82 11.14 -19.74 -14.23
N THR A 83 10.24 -20.70 -13.96
CA THR A 83 10.50 -22.13 -14.11
C THR A 83 9.51 -22.86 -15.01
N VAL A 84 8.31 -22.29 -15.21
CA VAL A 84 7.19 -22.94 -15.89
C VAL A 84 6.55 -21.94 -16.86
N PRO A 85 6.20 -22.34 -18.09
CA PRO A 85 5.53 -21.45 -19.04
C PRO A 85 4.13 -21.06 -18.54
N PRO A 86 3.59 -19.88 -18.92
CA PRO A 86 2.35 -19.34 -18.36
C PRO A 86 1.16 -20.29 -18.44
N GLU A 87 1.04 -21.08 -19.51
CA GLU A 87 -0.09 -21.98 -19.75
C GLU A 87 -0.09 -23.19 -18.82
N GLU A 88 1.06 -23.54 -18.25
CA GLU A 88 1.25 -24.68 -17.35
C GLU A 88 1.14 -24.29 -15.87
N VAL A 89 1.16 -22.99 -15.53
CA VAL A 89 0.98 -22.51 -14.15
C VAL A 89 -0.29 -23.09 -13.49
N PRO A 90 -1.47 -23.15 -14.15
CA PRO A 90 -2.68 -23.71 -13.56
C PRO A 90 -2.63 -25.23 -13.31
N SER A 91 -1.62 -25.93 -13.81
CA SER A 91 -1.37 -27.35 -13.54
C SER A 91 -0.47 -27.57 -12.32
N THR A 92 0.11 -26.50 -11.78
CA THR A 92 1.00 -26.56 -10.62
C THR A 92 0.21 -26.63 -9.32
N TYR A 93 0.59 -27.54 -8.43
CA TYR A 93 -0.02 -27.68 -7.10
C TYR A 93 0.05 -26.35 -6.31
N GLY A 94 -1.09 -25.92 -5.75
CA GLY A 94 -1.19 -24.66 -5.03
C GLY A 94 -1.51 -23.44 -5.90
N LEU A 95 -1.50 -23.59 -7.23
CA LEU A 95 -1.75 -22.54 -8.22
C LEU A 95 -2.84 -22.92 -9.23
N THR A 96 -3.66 -23.92 -8.92
CA THR A 96 -4.71 -24.36 -9.84
C THR A 96 -5.80 -23.30 -10.05
N ARG A 97 -6.57 -23.40 -11.15
CA ARG A 97 -7.74 -22.52 -11.41
C ARG A 97 -8.71 -22.51 -10.22
N GLY A 98 -8.95 -23.68 -9.62
CA GLY A 98 -9.83 -23.82 -8.46
C GLY A 98 -9.32 -23.07 -7.23
N GLU A 99 -8.01 -23.17 -6.96
CA GLU A 99 -7.37 -22.48 -5.83
C GLU A 99 -7.37 -20.96 -6.03
N MET A 100 -7.04 -20.49 -7.25
CA MET A 100 -7.11 -19.09 -7.62
C MET A 100 -8.52 -18.53 -7.38
N ARG A 101 -9.56 -19.16 -7.94
CA ARG A 101 -10.96 -18.72 -7.78
C ARG A 101 -11.38 -18.69 -6.31
N LYS A 102 -11.01 -19.72 -5.54
CA LYS A 102 -11.33 -19.81 -4.10
C LYS A 102 -10.68 -18.67 -3.33
N LEU A 103 -9.40 -18.37 -3.62
CA LEU A 103 -8.65 -17.32 -2.95
C LEU A 103 -9.16 -15.93 -3.31
N VAL A 104 -9.39 -15.66 -4.60
CA VAL A 104 -9.97 -14.40 -5.10
C VAL A 104 -11.33 -14.15 -4.45
N LYS A 105 -12.23 -15.13 -4.48
CA LYS A 105 -13.54 -15.03 -3.83
C LYS A 105 -13.41 -14.76 -2.33
N GLY A 106 -12.50 -15.43 -1.64
CA GLY A 106 -12.27 -15.25 -0.21
C GLY A 106 -11.73 -13.86 0.15
N CYS A 107 -10.90 -13.25 -0.69
CA CYS A 107 -10.31 -11.93 -0.43
C CYS A 107 -11.22 -10.77 -0.87
N LEU A 108 -11.98 -10.95 -1.96
CA LEU A 108 -12.72 -9.88 -2.62
C LEU A 108 -14.23 -9.90 -2.33
N SER A 109 -14.76 -10.96 -1.73
CA SER A 109 -16.15 -10.96 -1.27
C SER A 109 -16.37 -9.84 -0.25
N GLY A 110 -17.26 -8.89 -0.57
CA GLY A 110 -17.53 -7.74 0.28
C GLY A 110 -16.41 -6.70 0.31
N VAL A 111 -15.61 -6.61 -0.75
CA VAL A 111 -14.45 -5.71 -0.86
C VAL A 111 -14.73 -4.25 -0.52
N GLU A 112 -15.93 -3.73 -0.77
CA GLU A 112 -16.34 -2.38 -0.35
C GLU A 112 -16.17 -2.16 1.17
N LYS A 113 -16.51 -3.16 1.98
CA LYS A 113 -16.31 -3.08 3.44
C LYS A 113 -14.83 -3.10 3.80
N HIS A 114 -14.01 -3.83 3.05
CA HIS A 114 -12.57 -3.88 3.25
C HIS A 114 -11.90 -2.55 2.91
N VAL A 115 -12.24 -1.94 1.77
CA VAL A 115 -11.75 -0.61 1.38
C VAL A 115 -12.20 0.46 2.39
N MET A 116 -13.46 0.42 2.83
CA MET A 116 -13.95 1.33 3.88
C MET A 116 -13.19 1.13 5.21
N SER A 117 -12.83 -0.11 5.55
CA SER A 117 -12.03 -0.41 6.75
C SER A 117 -10.61 0.16 6.64
N MET A 118 -9.99 0.13 5.46
CA MET A 118 -8.70 0.78 5.21
C MET A 118 -8.77 2.28 5.49
N TYR A 119 -9.74 2.98 4.89
CA TYR A 119 -9.92 4.42 5.12
C TYR A 119 -10.20 4.73 6.59
N LYS A 120 -11.13 4.02 7.24
CA LYS A 120 -11.44 4.20 8.67
C LYS A 120 -10.26 3.88 9.58
N ARG A 121 -9.36 2.98 9.18
CA ARG A 121 -8.12 2.72 9.92
C ARG A 121 -7.19 3.93 9.81
N MET A 122 -7.01 4.48 8.62
CA MET A 122 -6.21 5.69 8.40
C MET A 122 -6.78 6.88 9.18
N GLN A 123 -8.08 7.13 9.07
CA GLN A 123 -8.78 8.22 9.77
C GLN A 123 -8.63 8.14 11.30
N ARG A 124 -8.54 6.93 11.87
CA ARG A 124 -8.37 6.76 13.33
C ARG A 124 -6.92 6.88 13.79
N GLN A 125 -5.97 6.69 12.89
CA GLN A 125 -4.55 6.62 13.21
C GLN A 125 -3.82 7.92 12.93
N ILE A 126 -4.20 8.62 11.86
CA ILE A 126 -3.65 9.91 11.48
C ILE A 126 -4.37 11.00 12.29
N SER A 127 -3.60 11.79 13.03
CA SER A 127 -4.09 12.91 13.82
C SER A 127 -4.19 14.19 12.97
N SER A 128 -3.33 14.34 11.97
CA SER A 128 -3.34 15.48 11.05
C SER A 128 -4.40 15.33 9.96
N GLU A 129 -5.47 16.14 10.06
CA GLU A 129 -6.56 16.14 9.08
C GLU A 129 -6.11 16.56 7.67
N GLU A 130 -5.09 17.41 7.58
CA GLU A 130 -4.53 17.89 6.31
C GLU A 130 -3.73 16.82 5.56
N LEU A 131 -3.10 15.89 6.29
CA LEU A 131 -2.31 14.81 5.67
C LEU A 131 -3.19 13.68 5.14
N LEU A 132 -4.34 13.42 5.77
CA LEU A 132 -5.19 12.27 5.46
C LEU A 132 -5.61 12.18 3.98
N PRO A 133 -6.09 13.26 3.31
CA PRO A 133 -6.48 13.18 1.90
C PRO A 133 -5.34 12.74 0.99
N SER A 134 -4.17 13.39 1.11
CA SER A 134 -3.01 13.07 0.26
C SER A 134 -2.47 11.65 0.50
N LEU A 135 -2.46 11.20 1.75
CA LEU A 135 -2.07 9.83 2.10
C LEU A 135 -3.07 8.81 1.59
N TRP A 136 -4.37 9.14 1.63
CA TRP A 136 -5.42 8.27 1.10
C TRP A 136 -5.31 8.15 -0.41
N ASP A 137 -5.14 9.27 -1.13
CA ASP A 137 -4.90 9.27 -2.57
C ASP A 137 -3.70 8.40 -2.94
N LYS A 138 -2.57 8.58 -2.25
CA LYS A 138 -1.39 7.74 -2.48
C LYS A 138 -1.64 6.26 -2.17
N CYS A 139 -2.41 5.95 -1.12
CA CYS A 139 -2.77 4.58 -0.79
C CYS A 139 -3.68 3.94 -1.85
N LYS A 140 -4.59 4.72 -2.46
CA LYS A 140 -5.44 4.27 -3.57
C LYS A 140 -4.58 3.93 -4.78
N ASP A 141 -3.68 4.83 -5.17
CA ASP A 141 -2.80 4.64 -6.32
C ASP A 141 -1.92 3.40 -6.13
N ASP A 142 -1.20 3.30 -5.00
CA ASP A 142 -0.32 2.16 -4.70
C ASP A 142 -1.07 0.82 -4.63
N PHE A 143 -2.34 0.84 -4.19
CA PHE A 143 -3.18 -0.34 -4.19
C PHE A 143 -3.58 -0.73 -5.62
N LEU A 144 -4.05 0.24 -6.41
CA LEU A 144 -4.55 0.02 -7.76
C LEU A 144 -3.42 -0.43 -8.70
N ASP A 145 -2.22 0.14 -8.57
CA ASP A 145 -1.04 -0.31 -9.34
C ASP A 145 -0.73 -1.79 -9.08
N LYS A 146 -0.73 -2.21 -7.79
CA LYS A 146 -0.53 -3.61 -7.42
C LYS A 146 -1.66 -4.51 -7.92
N TYR A 147 -2.89 -4.02 -7.89
CA TYR A 147 -4.07 -4.76 -8.31
C TYR A 147 -4.12 -4.96 -9.83
N GLU A 148 -3.76 -3.94 -10.61
CA GLU A 148 -3.66 -4.00 -12.07
C GLU A 148 -2.54 -4.94 -12.50
N ALA A 149 -1.37 -4.87 -11.85
CA ALA A 149 -0.28 -5.82 -12.09
C ALA A 149 -0.71 -7.27 -11.82
N LEU A 150 -1.46 -7.50 -10.73
CA LEU A 150 -2.04 -8.81 -10.43
C LEU A 150 -3.04 -9.25 -11.51
N GLU A 151 -3.97 -8.38 -11.93
CA GLU A 151 -4.96 -8.69 -12.96
C GLU A 151 -4.27 -9.10 -14.27
N ALA A 152 -3.26 -8.34 -14.71
CA ALA A 152 -2.49 -8.65 -15.90
C ALA A 152 -1.74 -10.00 -15.78
N LEU A 153 -1.14 -10.26 -14.62
CA LEU A 153 -0.46 -11.53 -14.34
C LEU A 153 -1.43 -12.71 -14.39
N LEU A 154 -2.61 -12.57 -13.78
CA LEU A 154 -3.63 -13.62 -13.79
C LEU A 154 -4.20 -13.84 -15.18
N ALA A 155 -4.46 -12.79 -15.96
CA ALA A 155 -4.92 -12.90 -17.34
C ALA A 155 -3.93 -13.67 -18.23
N LYS A 156 -2.63 -13.51 -17.98
CA LYS A 156 -1.56 -14.22 -18.69
C LYS A 156 -1.54 -15.73 -18.39
N CYS A 157 -1.75 -16.12 -17.13
CA CYS A 157 -1.58 -17.51 -16.68
C CYS A 157 -2.89 -18.31 -16.66
N TYR A 158 -4.03 -17.65 -16.52
CA TYR A 158 -5.34 -18.28 -16.30
C TYR A 158 -6.32 -17.90 -17.42
N SER A 159 -6.05 -18.39 -18.63
CA SER A 159 -6.88 -18.14 -19.82
C SER A 159 -8.36 -18.43 -19.56
N GLY A 160 -9.23 -17.46 -19.88
CA GLY A 160 -10.68 -17.58 -19.73
C GLY A 160 -11.20 -17.30 -18.31
N GLU A 161 -10.33 -17.00 -17.35
CA GLU A 161 -10.72 -16.43 -16.05
C GLU A 161 -10.75 -14.90 -16.13
N THR A 162 -11.52 -14.28 -15.24
CA THR A 162 -11.54 -12.83 -15.08
C THR A 162 -11.50 -12.53 -13.59
N LEU A 163 -10.64 -11.58 -13.20
CA LEU A 163 -10.60 -11.08 -11.84
C LEU A 163 -11.85 -10.26 -11.59
N VAL A 164 -12.60 -10.57 -10.53
CA VAL A 164 -13.84 -9.87 -10.19
C VAL A 164 -13.76 -9.36 -8.75
N PRO A 165 -13.84 -8.04 -8.52
CA PRO A 165 -13.91 -6.98 -9.53
C PRO A 165 -12.61 -6.86 -10.37
N SER A 166 -12.73 -6.41 -11.61
CA SER A 166 -11.59 -5.98 -12.45
C SER A 166 -10.89 -4.75 -11.85
N SER A 167 -9.69 -4.41 -12.33
CA SER A 167 -8.99 -3.18 -11.88
C SER A 167 -9.84 -1.92 -12.09
N LYS A 168 -10.57 -1.85 -13.20
CA LYS A 168 -11.48 -0.72 -13.52
C LYS A 168 -12.65 -0.63 -12.54
N GLU A 169 -13.28 -1.77 -12.23
CA GLU A 169 -14.36 -1.82 -11.25
C GLU A 169 -13.85 -1.48 -9.85
N MET A 170 -12.68 -2.01 -9.48
CA MET A 170 -12.01 -1.71 -8.22
C MET A 170 -11.71 -0.21 -8.08
N ALA A 171 -11.17 0.43 -9.13
CA ALA A 171 -10.95 1.88 -9.16
C ALA A 171 -12.28 2.66 -9.01
N GLY A 172 -13.37 2.15 -9.60
CA GLY A 172 -14.72 2.69 -9.41
C GLY A 172 -15.17 2.65 -7.95
N LEU A 173 -14.85 1.58 -7.21
CA LEU A 173 -15.17 1.49 -5.78
C LEU A 173 -14.46 2.56 -4.96
N PHE A 174 -13.19 2.84 -5.27
CA PHE A 174 -12.43 3.90 -4.60
C PHE A 174 -12.96 5.31 -4.89
N LYS A 175 -13.44 5.57 -6.12
CA LYS A 175 -14.05 6.86 -6.49
C LYS A 175 -15.36 7.14 -5.75
N ASN A 176 -16.08 6.10 -5.36
CA ASN A 176 -17.34 6.23 -4.63
C ASN A 176 -17.13 6.43 -3.11
N MET A 177 -15.89 6.44 -2.62
CA MET A 177 -15.55 6.56 -1.20
C MET A 177 -14.93 7.92 -0.84
N TYR A 178 -15.77 8.96 -0.91
CA TYR A 178 -15.50 10.39 -0.71
C TYR A 178 -14.96 11.12 -1.94
#